data_AF-A0AAT9HQU1-F1
#
_entry.id   AF-A0AAT9HQU1-F1
#
_cell.length_a   1.000
_cell.length_b   1.000
_cell.length_c   1.000
_cell.angle_alpha   90.00
_cell.angle_beta   90.00
_cell.angle_gamma   90.00
#
_symmetry.space_group_name_H-M   'P 1'
#
loop_
_entity.id
_entity.type
_entity.pdbx_description
1 polymer ?
#
loop_
_entity_poly.entity_id
_entity_poly.type
_entity_poly.pdbx_seq_one_letter_code
_entity_poly.pdbx_strand_id
1 'polypeptide(L)'
;MAEQRRIIGLLEDHLARIDATTIRTNSALDEADVLGRTLTARAGRGALAEAARVPADLPRVPGVGDGTLPDLPERWRWTRLDDVAEVARGITLPGTQEWNSADVDVSCLRVANVQCGRLDLDGVRTVRLPQHGPRQSGCGRAMCC
;
A
#
# COMPACT_ATOMS: atom_id res chain seq x y z
N MET A 1 29.75 -30.50 -39.16
CA MET A 1 29.85 -29.02 -39.12
C MET A 1 28.65 -28.26 -39.71
N ALA A 2 27.89 -28.77 -40.68
CA ALA A 2 26.68 -28.08 -41.19
C ALA A 2 25.48 -28.20 -40.22
N GLU A 3 25.25 -29.40 -39.68
CA GLU A 3 24.12 -29.66 -38.78
C GLU A 3 24.21 -28.89 -37.45
N GLN A 4 25.41 -28.82 -36.85
CA GLN A 4 25.62 -28.04 -35.63
C GLN A 4 25.32 -26.55 -35.82
N ARG A 5 25.67 -25.97 -36.99
CA ARG A 5 25.34 -24.57 -37.29
C ARG A 5 23.85 -24.33 -37.43
N ARG A 6 23.13 -25.29 -38.03
CA ARG A 6 21.66 -25.25 -38.11
C ARG A 6 21.01 -25.30 -36.72
N ILE A 7 21.49 -26.19 -35.85
CA ILE A 7 20.98 -26.32 -34.47
C ILE A 7 21.23 -25.01 -33.70
N ILE A 8 22.42 -24.42 -33.79
CA ILE A 8 22.75 -23.16 -33.11
C ILE A 8 21.81 -22.04 -33.58
N GLY A 9 21.60 -21.87 -34.88
CA GLY A 9 20.70 -20.84 -35.40
C GLY A 9 19.26 -20.97 -34.89
N LEU A 10 18.74 -22.20 -34.81
CA LEU A 10 17.40 -22.44 -34.26
C LEU A 10 17.30 -22.09 -32.76
N LEU A 11 18.36 -22.39 -31.99
CA LEU A 11 18.40 -22.03 -30.57
C LEU A 11 18.51 -20.52 -30.38
N GLU A 12 19.36 -19.84 -31.15
CA GLU A 12 19.50 -18.39 -31.13
C GLU A 12 18.18 -17.69 -31.47
N ASP A 13 17.47 -18.15 -32.51
CA ASP A 13 16.16 -17.62 -32.88
C ASP A 13 15.12 -17.79 -31.76
N HIS A 14 15.11 -18.95 -31.10
CA HIS A 14 14.21 -19.22 -30.00
C HIS A 14 14.51 -18.37 -28.76
N LEU A 15 15.79 -18.23 -28.39
CA LEU A 15 16.22 -17.38 -27.28
C LEU A 15 15.92 -15.92 -27.56
N ALA A 16 16.24 -15.42 -28.76
CA ALA A 16 15.91 -14.05 -29.18
C ALA A 16 14.41 -13.78 -29.11
N ARG A 17 13.56 -14.76 -29.45
CA ARG A 17 12.10 -14.63 -29.31
C ARG A 17 11.68 -14.56 -27.85
N ILE A 18 12.23 -15.40 -26.97
CA ILE A 18 11.94 -15.39 -25.54
C ILE A 18 12.34 -14.05 -24.93
N ASP A 19 13.54 -13.56 -25.23
CA ASP A 19 14.04 -12.27 -24.73
C ASP A 19 13.15 -11.12 -25.20
N ALA A 20 12.78 -11.09 -26.48
CA ALA A 20 11.87 -10.08 -27.00
C ALA A 20 10.50 -10.11 -26.30
N THR A 21 9.95 -11.29 -25.98
CA THR A 21 8.69 -11.40 -25.23
C THR A 21 8.84 -10.97 -23.77
N THR A 22 9.94 -11.32 -23.12
CA THR A 22 10.25 -10.92 -21.75
C THR A 22 10.38 -9.40 -21.65
N ILE A 23 11.12 -8.79 -22.55
CA ILE A 23 11.30 -7.33 -22.61
C ILE A 23 9.95 -6.63 -22.78
N ARG A 24 9.14 -7.03 -23.77
CA ARG A 24 7.82 -6.41 -24.00
C ARG A 24 6.90 -6.54 -22.78
N THR A 25 6.92 -7.71 -22.13
CA THR A 25 6.09 -7.96 -20.94
C THR A 25 6.52 -7.06 -19.79
N ASN A 26 7.83 -6.98 -19.51
CA ASN A 26 8.35 -6.13 -18.45
C ASN A 26 8.08 -4.65 -18.72
N SER A 27 8.30 -4.18 -19.96
CA SER A 27 7.97 -2.81 -20.33
C SER A 27 6.48 -2.49 -20.15
N ALA A 28 5.58 -3.40 -20.53
CA ALA A 28 4.15 -3.21 -20.31
C ALA A 28 3.78 -3.16 -18.82
N LEU A 29 4.44 -3.95 -17.97
CA LEU A 29 4.26 -3.90 -16.52
C LEU A 29 4.75 -2.57 -15.93
N ASP A 30 5.92 -2.09 -16.37
CA ASP A 30 6.47 -0.80 -15.93
C ASP A 30 5.54 0.36 -16.33
N GLU A 31 5.04 0.36 -17.57
CA GLU A 31 4.07 1.35 -18.05
C GLU A 31 2.76 1.32 -17.24
N ALA A 32 2.24 0.12 -16.94
CA ALA A 32 1.04 -0.05 -16.14
C ALA A 32 1.23 0.47 -14.70
N ASP A 33 2.39 0.24 -14.09
CA ASP A 33 2.73 0.76 -12.76
C ASP A 33 2.80 2.30 -12.75
N VAL A 34 3.42 2.90 -13.76
CA VAL A 34 3.46 4.37 -13.93
C VAL A 34 2.05 4.95 -14.09
N LEU A 35 1.23 4.33 -14.93
CA LEU A 35 -0.17 4.73 -15.12
C LEU A 35 -0.95 4.62 -13.82
N GLY A 36 -0.83 3.50 -13.11
CA GLY A 36 -1.52 3.25 -11.83
C GLY A 36 -1.16 4.28 -10.76
N ARG A 37 0.14 4.60 -10.60
CA ARG A 37 0.61 5.65 -9.68
C ARG A 37 0.06 7.03 -10.06
N THR A 38 0.09 7.36 -11.34
CA THR A 38 -0.41 8.64 -11.85
C THR A 38 -1.92 8.78 -11.60
N LEU A 39 -2.69 7.74 -11.90
CA LEU A 39 -4.14 7.74 -11.68
C LEU A 39 -4.48 7.82 -10.20
N THR A 40 -3.80 7.07 -9.32
CA THR A 40 -4.00 7.15 -7.87
C THR A 40 -3.73 8.56 -7.34
N ALA A 41 -2.63 9.19 -7.75
CA ALA A 41 -2.29 10.55 -7.34
C ALA A 41 -3.28 11.60 -7.86
N ARG A 42 -3.92 11.37 -9.02
CA ARG A 42 -5.00 12.21 -9.53
C ARG A 42 -6.31 11.94 -8.78
N ALA A 43 -6.65 10.68 -8.57
CA ALA A 43 -7.86 10.23 -7.89
C ALA A 43 -7.93 10.74 -6.44
N GLY A 44 -6.84 10.65 -5.68
CA GLY A 44 -6.77 11.16 -4.31
C GLY A 44 -7.00 12.67 -4.18
N ARG A 45 -6.96 13.41 -5.30
CA ARG A 45 -7.26 14.85 -5.38
C ARG A 45 -8.53 15.13 -6.20
N GLY A 46 -9.32 14.11 -6.52
CA GLY A 46 -10.51 14.25 -7.35
C GLY A 46 -10.24 14.76 -8.77
N ALA A 47 -9.07 14.48 -9.34
CA ALA A 47 -8.60 14.97 -10.65
C ALA A 47 -8.71 13.94 -11.79
N LEU A 48 -9.60 12.95 -11.65
CA LEU A 48 -9.87 11.95 -12.71
C LEU A 48 -10.79 12.50 -13.80
N ALA A 49 -11.71 13.40 -13.44
CA ALA A 49 -12.56 14.12 -14.36
C ALA A 49 -12.28 15.61 -14.26
N GLU A 50 -12.65 16.35 -15.30
CA GLU A 50 -12.67 17.80 -15.25
C GLU A 50 -13.80 18.25 -14.32
N ALA A 51 -13.44 18.96 -13.26
CA ALA A 51 -14.36 19.44 -12.25
C ALA A 51 -13.93 20.82 -11.79
N ALA A 52 -14.91 21.70 -11.56
CA ALA A 52 -14.66 23.00 -10.96
C ALA A 52 -13.96 22.83 -9.61
N ARG A 53 -12.87 23.59 -9.42
CA ARG A 53 -12.07 23.59 -8.21
C ARG A 53 -12.48 24.79 -7.38
N VAL A 54 -12.84 24.54 -6.13
CA VAL A 54 -13.21 25.57 -5.17
C VAL A 54 -12.24 25.54 -3.99
N PRO A 55 -11.91 26.71 -3.41
CA PRO A 55 -11.18 26.77 -2.16
C PRO A 55 -11.91 25.96 -1.08
N ALA A 56 -11.25 24.94 -0.56
CA ALA A 56 -11.76 24.12 0.53
C ALA A 56 -10.98 24.42 1.80
N ASP A 57 -11.69 24.79 2.86
CA ASP A 57 -11.07 25.09 4.14
C ASP A 57 -10.85 23.81 4.95
N LEU A 58 -9.79 23.81 5.76
CA LEU A 58 -9.53 22.80 6.79
C LEU A 58 -9.49 23.53 8.13
N PRO A 59 -10.34 23.18 9.11
CA PRO A 59 -10.30 23.79 10.43
C PRO A 59 -8.90 23.72 11.03
N ARG A 60 -8.29 24.89 11.30
CA ARG A 60 -6.94 25.00 11.84
C ARG A 60 -6.91 24.56 13.30
N VAL A 61 -5.91 23.74 13.63
CA VAL A 61 -5.64 23.30 15.00
C VAL A 61 -4.35 23.95 15.47
N PRO A 62 -4.30 24.56 16.67
CA PRO A 62 -3.07 25.15 17.20
C PRO A 62 -1.92 24.14 17.25
N GLY A 63 -0.73 24.56 16.84
CA GLY A 63 0.47 23.72 16.84
C GLY A 63 0.58 22.76 15.65
N VAL A 64 -0.40 22.72 14.74
CA VAL A 64 -0.35 21.92 13.51
C VAL A 64 -0.10 22.84 12.31
N GLY A 65 0.96 22.57 11.56
CA GLY A 65 1.30 23.30 10.33
C GLY A 65 0.73 22.61 9.10
N ASP A 66 -0.44 23.06 8.61
CA ASP A 66 -1.11 22.45 7.44
C ASP A 66 -0.55 22.93 6.09
N GLY A 67 0.24 24.01 6.09
CA GLY A 67 0.77 24.62 4.87
C GLY A 67 -0.35 25.18 3.97
N THR A 68 -0.06 25.28 2.66
CA THR A 68 -1.03 25.67 1.65
C THR A 68 -1.69 24.42 1.07
N LEU A 69 -2.97 24.22 1.37
CA LEU A 69 -3.76 23.12 0.80
C LEU A 69 -4.32 23.52 -0.57
N PRO A 70 -4.36 22.58 -1.55
CA PRO A 70 -4.91 22.87 -2.86
C PRO A 70 -6.44 22.87 -2.87
N ASP A 71 -7.00 23.54 -3.87
CA ASP A 71 -8.43 23.57 -4.14
C ASP A 71 -8.98 22.17 -4.49
N LEU A 72 -10.19 21.90 -4.04
CA LEU A 72 -10.85 20.61 -4.20
C LEU A 72 -12.10 20.73 -5.09
N PRO A 73 -12.62 19.62 -5.64
CA PRO A 73 -13.94 19.63 -6.28
C PRO A 73 -15.03 20.11 -5.33
N GLU A 74 -16.08 20.75 -5.84
CA GLU A 74 -17.15 21.40 -5.04
C GLU A 74 -17.73 20.55 -3.89
N ARG A 75 -17.83 19.23 -4.07
CA ARG A 75 -18.42 18.31 -3.08
C ARG A 75 -17.41 17.68 -2.10
N TRP A 76 -16.15 18.07 -2.20
CA TRP A 76 -15.06 17.54 -1.38
C TRP A 76 -14.67 18.56 -0.31
N ARG A 77 -14.17 18.06 0.82
CA ARG A 77 -13.64 18.90 1.90
C ARG A 77 -12.39 18.28 2.47
N TRP A 78 -11.50 19.13 2.97
CA TRP A 78 -10.43 18.68 3.85
C TRP A 78 -11.01 18.32 5.22
N THR A 79 -10.51 17.26 5.84
CA THR A 79 -10.92 16.81 7.19
C THR A 79 -9.70 16.23 7.91
N ARG A 80 -9.73 16.17 9.25
CA ARG A 80 -8.64 15.55 10.01
C ARG A 80 -8.76 14.04 9.93
N LEU A 81 -7.63 13.34 10.04
CA LEU A 81 -7.61 11.88 10.05
C LEU A 81 -8.46 11.31 11.20
N ASP A 82 -8.39 11.96 12.36
CA ASP A 82 -9.15 11.58 13.57
C ASP A 82 -10.67 11.70 13.39
N ASP A 83 -11.14 12.53 12.46
CA ASP A 83 -12.57 12.66 12.15
C ASP A 83 -13.11 11.47 11.34
N VAL A 84 -12.22 10.70 10.70
CA VAL A 84 -12.59 9.64 9.75
C VAL A 84 -12.02 8.26 10.08
N ALA A 85 -11.04 8.18 11.00
CA ALA A 85 -10.39 6.93 11.36
C ALA A 85 -9.84 6.96 12.79
N GLU A 86 -9.94 5.82 13.47
CA GLU A 86 -9.22 5.58 14.72
C GLU A 86 -7.79 5.10 14.42
N VAL A 87 -6.79 5.73 15.04
CA VAL A 87 -5.39 5.35 14.88
C VAL A 87 -5.02 4.28 15.91
N ALA A 88 -4.96 3.03 15.47
CA ALA A 88 -4.51 1.91 16.30
C ALA A 88 -2.98 1.68 16.19
N ARG A 89 -2.35 1.35 17.32
CA ARG A 89 -0.95 0.89 17.33
C ARG A 89 -0.89 -0.57 16.87
N GLY A 90 0.18 -0.93 16.15
CA GLY A 90 0.46 -2.32 15.78
C GLY A 90 0.59 -3.25 17.00
N ILE A 91 0.35 -4.53 16.78
CA ILE A 91 0.40 -5.58 17.80
C ILE A 91 1.82 -6.15 17.87
N THR A 92 2.39 -6.22 19.07
CA THR A 92 3.60 -7.01 19.32
C THR A 92 3.18 -8.39 19.80
N LEU A 93 3.49 -9.42 19.02
CA LEU A 93 3.23 -10.80 19.43
C LEU A 93 4.22 -11.20 20.53
N PRO A 94 3.76 -11.66 21.70
CA PRO A 94 4.64 -12.18 22.72
C PRO A 94 5.31 -13.48 22.24
N GLY A 95 6.61 -13.63 22.52
CA GLY A 95 7.42 -14.77 22.07
C GLY A 95 7.10 -16.11 22.75
N THR A 96 6.38 -16.09 23.86
CA THR A 96 5.96 -17.29 24.59
C THR A 96 4.61 -16.99 25.24
N GLN A 97 3.54 -17.51 24.67
CA GLN A 97 2.19 -17.35 25.21
C GLN A 97 1.55 -18.73 25.31
N GLU A 98 0.91 -19.01 26.44
CA GLU A 98 0.04 -20.18 26.59
C GLU A 98 -1.27 -19.90 25.85
N TRP A 99 -1.59 -20.76 24.88
CA TRP A 99 -2.73 -20.56 23.98
C TRP A 99 -3.99 -21.16 24.60
N ASN A 100 -5.10 -20.44 24.50
CA ASN A 100 -6.42 -20.90 24.92
C ASN A 100 -7.21 -21.41 23.71
N SER A 101 -8.09 -22.38 23.92
CA SER A 101 -9.03 -22.87 22.90
C SER A 101 -9.99 -21.78 22.38
N ALA A 102 -10.13 -20.67 23.10
CA ALA A 102 -10.87 -19.51 22.64
C ALA A 102 -10.11 -18.69 21.58
N ASP A 103 -8.77 -18.74 21.53
CA ASP A 103 -8.01 -17.82 20.67
C ASP A 103 -8.36 -17.95 19.17
N VAL A 104 -8.33 -16.81 18.46
CA VAL A 104 -8.73 -16.69 17.05
C VAL A 104 -7.52 -16.44 16.17
N ASP A 105 -7.48 -17.12 15.03
CA ASP A 105 -6.47 -16.93 14.00
C ASP A 105 -6.85 -15.74 13.11
N VAL A 106 -5.95 -14.76 13.01
CA VAL A 106 -6.12 -13.56 12.17
C VAL A 106 -4.92 -13.34 11.26
N SER A 107 -5.16 -12.74 10.09
CA SER A 107 -4.10 -12.34 9.17
C SER A 107 -3.35 -11.11 9.69
N CYS A 108 -2.04 -11.21 9.83
CA CYS A 108 -1.18 -10.16 10.35
C CYS A 108 -0.41 -9.47 9.21
N LEU A 109 -0.73 -8.20 8.97
CA LEU A 109 0.03 -7.33 8.09
C LEU A 109 1.28 -6.81 8.79
N ARG A 110 2.42 -6.88 8.11
CA ARG A 110 3.71 -6.36 8.57
C ARG A 110 4.19 -5.25 7.64
N VAL A 111 5.22 -4.52 8.06
CA VAL A 111 5.86 -3.49 7.23
C VAL A 111 6.27 -4.04 5.86
N ALA A 112 6.73 -5.30 5.79
CA ALA A 112 7.05 -5.95 4.51
C ALA A 112 5.85 -6.13 3.56
N ASN A 113 4.63 -6.20 4.08
CA ASN A 113 3.39 -6.36 3.30
C ASN A 113 2.83 -5.02 2.80
N VAL A 114 3.26 -3.89 3.36
CA VAL A 114 2.73 -2.57 3.00
C VAL A 114 3.70 -1.89 2.06
N GLN A 115 3.31 -1.78 0.79
CA GLN A 115 4.10 -1.15 -0.26
C GLN A 115 3.48 0.19 -0.65
N CYS A 116 4.24 1.02 -1.37
CA CYS A 116 3.69 2.26 -1.90
C CYS A 116 2.54 1.97 -2.87
N GLY A 117 1.32 2.35 -2.51
CA GLY A 117 0.13 2.20 -3.34
C GLY A 117 -0.45 0.79 -3.45
N ARG A 118 0.08 -0.22 -2.74
CA ARG A 118 -0.51 -1.57 -2.71
C ARG A 118 -0.18 -2.35 -1.44
N LEU A 119 -0.99 -3.36 -1.15
CA LEU A 119 -0.65 -4.39 -0.16
C LEU A 119 -0.12 -5.62 -0.88
N ASP A 120 1.07 -6.06 -0.49
CA ASP A 120 1.61 -7.35 -0.86
C ASP A 120 1.10 -8.41 0.12
N LEU A 121 0.14 -9.19 -0.38
CA LEU A 121 -0.52 -10.23 0.41
C LEU A 121 0.20 -11.59 0.31
N ASP A 122 1.24 -11.69 -0.52
CA ASP A 122 2.04 -12.91 -0.61
C ASP A 122 2.85 -13.09 0.69
N GLY A 123 2.65 -14.23 1.35
CA GLY A 123 3.32 -14.52 2.62
C GLY A 123 2.82 -13.71 3.83
N VAL A 124 1.59 -13.17 3.78
CA VAL A 124 0.89 -12.71 4.98
C VAL A 124 0.81 -13.85 5.99
N ARG A 125 1.22 -13.57 7.23
CA ARG A 125 1.26 -14.58 8.28
C ARG A 125 -0.03 -14.60 9.05
N THR A 126 -0.49 -15.79 9.40
CA THR A 126 -1.58 -15.95 10.37
C THR A 126 -1.00 -15.94 11.77
N VAL A 127 -1.65 -15.20 12.67
CA VAL A 127 -1.27 -15.07 14.07
C VAL A 127 -2.49 -15.34 14.93
N ARG A 128 -2.28 -16.01 16.05
CA ARG A 128 -3.35 -16.36 16.99
C ARG A 128 -3.44 -15.28 18.06
N LEU A 129 -4.62 -14.69 18.22
CA LEU A 129 -4.91 -13.64 19.18
C LEU A 129 -6.05 -14.05 20.13
N PRO A 130 -6.04 -13.60 21.40
CA PRO A 130 -7.16 -13.81 22.31
C PRO A 130 -8.45 -13.14 21.80
N GLN A 131 -9.62 -13.76 22.00
CA GLN A 131 -10.93 -13.23 21.53
C GLN A 131 -11.26 -11.85 22.10
N HIS A 132 -10.85 -11.60 23.35
CA HIS A 132 -10.83 -10.26 23.90
C HIS A 132 -9.51 -9.64 23.44
N GLY A 133 -9.58 -8.82 22.39
CA GLY A 133 -8.43 -8.11 21.83
C GLY A 133 -7.57 -7.49 22.94
N PRO A 134 -6.25 -7.37 22.72
CA PRO A 134 -5.30 -7.00 23.77
C PRO A 134 -5.86 -5.81 24.57
N ARG A 135 -6.19 -6.04 25.86
CA ARG A 135 -6.55 -4.93 26.76
C ARG A 135 -5.40 -3.95 26.66
N GLN A 136 -5.70 -2.73 26.21
CA GLN A 136 -4.75 -1.64 26.17
C GLN A 136 -4.31 -1.38 27.63
N SER A 137 -3.26 -2.07 28.07
CA SER A 137 -2.60 -1.79 29.33
C SER A 137 -2.02 -0.38 29.20
N GLY A 138 -2.57 0.53 30.00
CA GLY A 138 -2.49 1.97 29.83
C GLY A 138 -1.08 2.48 29.52
N CYS A 139 -0.97 3.21 28.41
CA CYS A 139 0.08 4.20 28.24
C CYS A 139 -0.50 5.52 28.79
N GLY A 140 -0.16 5.82 30.05
CA GLY A 140 -0.47 7.10 30.66
C GLY A 140 0.09 8.23 29.80
N ARG A 141 -0.64 9.36 29.81
CA ARG A 141 -0.22 10.68 29.31
C ARG A 141 1.29 10.88 29.45
N ALA A 142 2.01 10.64 28.37
CA ALA A 142 3.39 11.08 28.22
C ALA A 142 3.47 11.77 26.87
N MET A 143 3.36 13.09 26.97
CA MET A 143 3.91 14.09 26.08
C MET A 143 5.22 13.55 25.46
N CYS A 144 5.24 13.31 24.15
CA CYS A 144 6.47 13.17 23.40
C CYS A 144 6.46 14.24 22.31
N CYS A 145 7.48 15.09 22.41
CA CYS A 145 7.76 16.26 21.59
C CYS A 145 7.96 15.95 20.10
#